data_AF-A0A610C044-F1
#
_entry.id   AF-A0A610C044-F1
#
_cell.length_a   1.000
_cell.length_b   1.000
_cell.length_c   1.000
_cell.angle_alpha   90.00
_cell.angle_beta   90.00
_cell.angle_gamma   90.00
#
_symmetry.space_group_name_H-M   'P 1'
#
loop_
_entity.id
_entity.type
_entity.pdbx_description
1 polymer ?
#
loop_
_entity_poly.entity_id
_entity_poly.type
_entity_poly.pdbx_seq_one_letter_code
_entity_poly.pdbx_strand_id
1 'polypeptide(L)'
;MAIYIPLQPFRLPIPFSGSRPVYSLSAVLLNKLSPQNNTGLGTRASLGNAWHTSTTEASILDVVNRYLVSPLTAVEMKYILAHPEKFTFEMAVGDRREDFKGRIVEVGNWHGEDVTGLKLTPNPANAPAYNFTLNFSAVTGMMKLTDGHAGQPNTYGTLRYLTVRAK
;
A
#
# COMPACT_ATOMS: atom_id res chain seq x y z
N MET A 1 14.28 -47.50 64.44
CA MET A 1 13.35 -46.98 63.41
C MET A 1 13.77 -45.54 63.11
N ALA A 2 14.43 -45.30 61.97
CA ALA A 2 14.79 -43.97 61.51
C ALA A 2 13.79 -43.55 60.42
N ILE A 3 13.15 -42.41 60.61
CA ILE A 3 12.14 -41.86 59.70
C ILE A 3 12.88 -41.03 58.64
N TYR A 4 12.82 -41.46 57.39
CA TYR A 4 13.36 -40.73 56.25
C TYR A 4 12.27 -39.81 55.69
N ILE A 5 12.49 -38.49 55.76
CA ILE A 5 11.60 -37.47 55.19
C ILE A 5 12.23 -37.00 53.86
N PRO A 6 11.59 -37.21 52.70
CA PRO A 6 12.14 -36.72 51.44
C PRO A 6 11.94 -35.20 51.31
N LEU A 7 13.03 -34.47 51.09
CA LEU A 7 13.02 -33.06 50.70
C LEU A 7 12.46 -32.94 49.28
N GLN A 8 11.35 -32.22 49.11
CA GLN A 8 10.85 -31.87 47.77
C GLN A 8 11.76 -30.81 47.12
N PRO A 9 12.03 -30.88 45.81
CA PRO A 9 12.84 -29.88 45.14
C PRO A 9 12.07 -28.54 45.06
N PHE A 10 12.74 -27.50 45.56
CA PHE A 10 12.36 -26.10 45.49
C PHE A 10 12.13 -25.68 44.03
N ARG A 11 10.89 -25.31 43.65
CA ARG A 11 10.62 -24.64 42.37
C ARG A 11 11.01 -23.17 42.51
N LEU A 12 12.03 -22.75 41.77
CA LEU A 12 12.32 -21.32 41.58
C LEU A 12 11.14 -20.66 40.84
N PRO A 13 10.76 -19.41 41.17
CA PRO A 13 9.78 -18.67 40.40
C PRO A 13 10.37 -18.35 39.02
N ILE A 14 9.62 -18.67 37.96
CA ILE A 14 9.95 -18.21 36.60
C ILE A 14 9.80 -16.68 36.61
N PRO A 15 10.84 -15.89 36.31
CA PRO A 15 10.65 -14.47 36.12
C PRO A 15 9.83 -14.27 34.83
N PHE A 16 8.60 -13.78 34.98
CA PHE A 16 7.87 -13.15 33.89
C PHE A 16 8.68 -11.94 33.44
N SER A 17 9.53 -12.14 32.45
CA SER A 17 10.09 -11.04 31.68
C SER A 17 8.93 -10.40 30.94
N GLY A 18 8.55 -9.19 31.35
CA GLY A 18 7.64 -8.32 30.64
C GLY A 18 8.25 -7.89 29.31
N SER A 19 8.34 -8.80 28.35
CA SER A 19 8.55 -8.46 26.97
C SER A 19 7.25 -7.83 26.47
N ARG A 20 7.22 -6.50 26.41
CA ARG A 20 6.34 -5.79 25.48
C ARG A 20 6.45 -6.50 24.13
N PRO A 21 5.35 -6.85 23.44
CA PRO A 21 5.47 -7.47 22.12
C PRO A 21 6.20 -6.48 21.21
N VAL A 22 7.46 -6.75 20.94
CA VAL A 22 8.18 -6.16 19.82
C VAL A 22 7.57 -6.82 18.60
N TYR A 23 6.56 -6.19 18.03
CA TYR A 23 6.01 -6.59 16.74
C TYR A 23 7.06 -6.33 15.67
N SER A 24 8.02 -7.25 15.54
CA SER A 24 8.94 -7.26 14.41
C SER A 24 8.14 -7.58 13.16
N LEU A 25 8.26 -6.74 12.13
CA LEU A 25 7.74 -7.05 10.81
C LEU A 25 8.41 -8.34 10.34
N SER A 26 7.64 -9.29 9.82
CA SER A 26 8.23 -10.53 9.33
C SER A 26 9.20 -10.22 8.18
N ALA A 27 10.36 -10.89 8.15
CA ALA A 27 11.33 -10.72 7.08
C ALA A 27 10.70 -11.00 5.68
N VAL A 28 9.73 -11.91 5.64
CA VAL A 28 8.94 -12.21 4.43
C VAL A 28 8.15 -10.98 3.96
N LEU A 29 7.45 -10.29 4.85
CA LEU A 29 6.71 -9.09 4.51
C LEU A 29 7.65 -7.98 4.05
N LEU A 30 8.75 -7.74 4.77
CA LEU A 30 9.74 -6.73 4.39
C LEU A 30 10.32 -6.97 2.99
N ASN A 31 10.62 -8.23 2.64
CA ASN A 31 11.07 -8.58 1.30
C ASN A 31 10.03 -8.25 0.23
N LYS A 32 8.73 -8.49 0.49
CA LYS A 32 7.65 -8.14 -0.44
C LYS A 32 7.45 -6.63 -0.61
N LEU A 33 7.77 -5.83 0.41
CA LEU A 33 7.67 -4.36 0.38
C LEU A 33 8.93 -3.68 -0.19
N SER A 34 10.01 -4.44 -0.40
CA SER A 34 11.26 -3.93 -0.96
C SER A 34 11.09 -3.49 -2.42
N PRO A 35 11.85 -2.48 -2.90
CA PRO A 35 11.82 -2.08 -4.31
C PRO A 35 12.13 -3.21 -5.29
N GLN A 36 12.91 -4.22 -4.87
CA GLN A 36 13.26 -5.38 -5.69
C GLN A 36 12.06 -6.27 -6.04
N ASN A 37 10.97 -6.19 -5.26
CA ASN A 37 9.75 -6.92 -5.53
C ASN A 37 8.78 -6.15 -6.44
N ASN A 38 9.08 -4.91 -6.83
CA ASN A 38 8.23 -4.14 -7.72
C ASN A 38 8.28 -4.69 -9.16
N THR A 39 7.15 -4.64 -9.86
CA THR A 39 7.06 -5.00 -11.28
C THR A 39 6.09 -4.08 -12.02
N GLY A 40 6.30 -3.93 -13.33
CA GLY A 40 5.38 -3.20 -14.20
C GLY A 40 5.10 -1.77 -13.77
N LEU A 41 6.05 -1.07 -13.13
CA LEU A 41 5.88 0.33 -12.77
C LEU A 41 5.88 1.19 -14.03
N GLY A 42 4.94 2.12 -14.14
CA GLY A 42 4.96 3.15 -15.16
C GLY A 42 6.10 4.14 -14.93
N THR A 43 6.74 4.55 -16.02
CA THR A 43 7.79 5.58 -16.03
C THR A 43 7.48 6.63 -17.10
N ARG A 44 8.33 7.66 -17.22
CA ARG A 44 8.23 8.62 -18.33
C ARG A 44 8.52 7.99 -19.70
N ALA A 45 9.12 6.79 -19.74
CA ALA A 45 9.49 6.09 -20.97
C ALA A 45 8.60 4.88 -21.30
N SER A 46 7.84 4.37 -20.33
CA SER A 46 6.98 3.18 -20.48
C SER A 46 5.69 3.29 -19.68
N LEU A 47 4.57 2.82 -20.21
CA LEU A 47 3.29 2.80 -19.51
C LEU A 47 3.32 1.91 -18.25
N GLY A 48 4.04 0.79 -18.29
CA GLY A 48 3.96 -0.25 -17.27
C GLY A 48 2.60 -0.95 -17.25
N ASN A 49 2.26 -1.55 -16.12
CA ASN A 49 0.94 -2.11 -15.86
C ASN A 49 -0.05 -0.95 -15.68
N ALA A 50 -1.19 -1.01 -16.36
CA ALA A 50 -2.20 0.05 -16.27
C ALA A 50 -3.33 -0.37 -15.32
N TRP A 51 -3.67 0.47 -14.34
CA TRP A 51 -4.96 0.37 -13.64
C TRP A 51 -5.76 1.63 -13.96
N HIS A 52 -6.80 1.48 -14.77
CA HIS A 52 -7.57 2.61 -15.29
C HIS A 52 -8.46 3.21 -14.21
N THR A 53 -8.60 4.54 -14.25
CA THR A 53 -9.60 5.23 -13.43
C THR A 53 -11.00 4.71 -13.72
N SER A 54 -11.82 4.64 -12.68
CA SER A 54 -13.17 4.09 -12.75
C SER A 54 -14.05 4.66 -11.65
N THR A 55 -15.36 4.68 -11.88
CA THR A 55 -16.36 4.96 -10.84
C THR A 55 -16.60 3.78 -9.91
N THR A 56 -16.14 2.58 -10.27
CA THR A 56 -16.26 1.36 -9.46
C THR A 56 -15.13 1.30 -8.43
N GLU A 57 -15.49 0.93 -7.19
CA GLU A 57 -14.51 0.66 -6.14
C GLU A 57 -13.75 -0.65 -6.38
N ALA A 58 -12.48 -0.67 -6.00
CA ALA A 58 -11.62 -1.83 -6.08
C ALA A 58 -10.92 -2.08 -4.74
N SER A 59 -10.57 -3.33 -4.49
CA SER A 59 -9.73 -3.71 -3.35
C SER A 59 -8.33 -3.15 -3.51
N ILE A 60 -7.83 -2.46 -2.48
CA ILE A 60 -6.46 -1.93 -2.46
C ILE A 60 -5.42 -3.04 -2.60
N LEU A 61 -5.73 -4.24 -2.11
CA LEU A 61 -4.89 -5.43 -2.25
C LEU A 61 -4.67 -5.78 -3.73
N ASP A 62 -5.75 -5.81 -4.51
CA ASP A 62 -5.69 -6.18 -5.92
C ASP A 62 -4.93 -5.14 -6.72
N VAL A 63 -5.13 -3.86 -6.39
CA VAL A 63 -4.43 -2.75 -7.05
C VAL A 63 -2.93 -2.78 -6.73
N VAL A 64 -2.53 -2.95 -5.47
CA VAL A 64 -1.12 -3.05 -5.07
C VAL A 64 -0.45 -4.29 -5.68
N ASN A 65 -1.11 -5.45 -5.63
CA ASN A 65 -0.56 -6.69 -6.17
C ASN A 65 -0.31 -6.67 -7.68
N ARG A 66 -0.98 -5.78 -8.43
CA ARG A 66 -0.69 -5.55 -9.84
C ARG A 66 0.73 -5.02 -10.08
N TYR A 67 1.39 -4.45 -9.07
CA TYR A 67 2.73 -3.87 -9.17
C TYR A 67 3.79 -4.64 -8.38
N LEU A 68 3.49 -5.86 -7.95
CA LEU A 68 4.42 -6.72 -7.20
C LEU A 68 4.68 -8.05 -7.92
N VAL A 69 5.92 -8.53 -7.89
CA VAL A 69 6.29 -9.88 -8.37
C VAL A 69 5.74 -10.94 -7.44
N SER A 70 6.01 -10.79 -6.13
CA SER A 70 5.47 -11.64 -5.07
C SER A 70 4.30 -10.90 -4.39
N PRO A 71 3.05 -11.36 -4.56
CA PRO A 71 1.89 -10.64 -4.06
C PRO A 71 1.78 -10.66 -2.54
N LEU A 72 1.18 -9.61 -1.99
CA LEU A 72 0.67 -9.57 -0.63
C LEU A 72 -0.54 -10.50 -0.52
N THR A 73 -0.68 -11.10 0.66
CA THR A 73 -1.88 -11.82 1.09
C THR A 73 -2.88 -10.86 1.73
N ALA A 74 -4.13 -11.28 1.87
CA ALA A 74 -5.15 -10.51 2.58
C ALA A 74 -4.77 -10.23 4.05
N VAL A 75 -4.09 -11.17 4.72
CA VAL A 75 -3.62 -11.01 6.10
C VAL A 75 -2.51 -9.95 6.18
N GLU A 76 -1.54 -9.99 5.27
CA GLU A 76 -0.46 -9.00 5.21
C GLU A 76 -1.01 -7.60 4.91
N MET A 77 -1.92 -7.46 3.94
CA MET A 77 -2.55 -6.17 3.65
C MET A 77 -3.38 -5.66 4.83
N LYS A 78 -4.19 -6.52 5.47
CA LYS A 78 -4.92 -6.14 6.68
C LYS A 78 -3.99 -5.65 7.78
N TYR A 79 -2.83 -6.29 7.95
CA TYR A 79 -1.81 -5.84 8.90
C TYR A 79 -1.27 -4.45 8.53
N ILE A 80 -0.96 -4.22 7.25
CA ILE A 80 -0.48 -2.92 6.75
C ILE A 80 -1.51 -1.82 7.06
N LEU A 81 -2.77 -2.04 6.71
CA LEU A 81 -3.84 -1.05 6.91
C LEU A 81 -4.13 -0.76 8.39
N ALA A 82 -3.91 -1.75 9.27
CA ALA A 82 -4.09 -1.59 10.71
C ALA A 82 -2.94 -0.85 11.41
N HIS A 83 -1.80 -0.66 10.74
CA HIS A 83 -0.60 -0.02 11.32
C HIS A 83 -0.08 1.11 10.42
N PRO A 84 -0.88 2.16 10.15
CA PRO A 84 -0.49 3.26 9.26
C PRO A 84 0.76 4.01 9.75
N GLU A 85 1.11 3.90 11.04
CA GLU A 85 2.33 4.46 11.61
C GLU A 85 3.61 3.75 11.13
N LYS A 86 3.52 2.53 10.61
CA LYS A 86 4.66 1.71 10.15
C LYS A 86 4.83 1.66 8.64
N PHE A 87 3.83 2.11 7.88
CA PHE A 87 3.82 1.98 6.43
C PHE A 87 3.44 3.29 5.73
N THR A 88 3.91 3.43 4.50
CA THR A 88 3.57 4.53 3.59
C THR A 88 3.13 3.94 2.26
N PHE A 89 2.03 4.45 1.72
CA PHE A 89 1.66 4.21 0.33
C PHE A 89 2.33 5.24 -0.57
N GLU A 90 2.85 4.78 -1.69
CA GLU A 90 3.45 5.59 -2.74
C GLU A 90 2.71 5.30 -4.04
N MET A 91 2.33 6.33 -4.77
CA MET A 91 1.64 6.15 -6.05
C MET A 91 2.04 7.19 -7.08
N ALA A 92 1.88 6.83 -8.36
CA ALA A 92 1.88 7.79 -9.45
C ALA A 92 0.68 7.60 -10.35
N VAL A 93 0.20 8.72 -10.88
CA VAL A 93 -0.91 8.79 -11.82
C VAL A 93 -0.47 9.41 -13.13
N GLY A 94 -1.23 9.19 -14.20
CA GLY A 94 -0.90 9.76 -15.48
C GLY A 94 -1.87 9.40 -16.60
N ASP A 95 -1.43 9.67 -17.83
CA ASP A 95 -2.14 9.30 -19.05
C ASP A 95 -1.88 7.81 -19.37
N ARG A 96 -2.91 7.12 -19.87
CA ARG A 96 -2.82 5.71 -20.30
C ARG A 96 -2.38 5.52 -21.75
N ARG A 97 -2.33 6.59 -22.55
CA ARG A 97 -1.97 6.52 -23.97
C ARG A 97 -0.45 6.57 -24.16
N GLU A 98 0.06 5.76 -25.08
CA GLU A 98 1.50 5.60 -25.33
C GLU A 98 2.19 6.93 -25.69
N ASP A 99 1.57 7.74 -26.57
CA ASP A 99 2.09 9.05 -26.98
C ASP A 99 2.24 10.04 -25.82
N PHE A 100 1.54 9.78 -24.71
CA PHE A 100 1.47 10.64 -23.55
C PHE A 100 2.05 9.99 -22.29
N LYS A 101 2.79 8.88 -22.41
CA LYS A 101 3.38 8.17 -21.27
C LYS A 101 4.26 9.03 -20.37
N GLY A 102 4.85 10.10 -20.91
CA GLY A 102 5.62 11.11 -20.18
C GLY A 102 4.79 11.98 -19.21
N ARG A 103 3.45 11.99 -19.34
CA ARG A 103 2.50 12.66 -18.43
C ARG A 103 2.23 11.78 -17.21
N ILE A 104 3.28 11.49 -16.45
CA ILE A 104 3.23 10.76 -15.18
C ILE A 104 3.72 11.68 -14.07
N VAL A 105 3.04 11.63 -12.93
CA VAL A 105 3.37 12.39 -11.72
C VAL A 105 3.24 11.51 -10.50
N GLU A 106 4.24 11.61 -9.63
CA GLU A 106 4.19 11.03 -8.30
C GLU A 106 3.26 11.87 -7.42
N VAL A 107 2.42 11.19 -6.67
CA VAL A 107 1.45 11.80 -5.76
C VAL A 107 2.13 11.97 -4.41
N GLY A 108 2.38 13.22 -4.03
CA GLY A 108 3.07 13.55 -2.78
C GLY A 108 2.15 13.95 -1.63
N ASN A 109 0.83 13.97 -1.84
CA ASN A 109 -0.15 14.46 -0.88
C ASN A 109 -1.09 13.38 -0.34
N TRP A 110 -0.72 12.10 -0.49
CA TRP A 110 -1.44 10.96 0.08
C TRP A 110 -0.47 9.82 0.40
N HIS A 111 -0.61 9.21 1.58
CA HIS A 111 0.33 8.23 2.10
C HIS A 111 -0.32 7.00 2.74
N GLY A 112 -1.61 6.77 2.48
CA GLY A 112 -2.36 5.62 3.00
C GLY A 112 -3.40 5.97 4.05
N GLU A 113 -3.64 7.25 4.32
CA GLU A 113 -4.69 7.73 5.20
C GLU A 113 -6.07 7.69 4.53
N ASP A 114 -7.12 7.54 5.34
CA ASP A 114 -8.52 7.58 4.89
C ASP A 114 -8.84 8.94 4.28
N VAL A 115 -9.40 8.92 3.06
CA VAL A 115 -9.74 10.14 2.33
C VAL A 115 -11.02 9.98 1.53
N THR A 116 -11.78 11.07 1.43
CA THR A 116 -12.95 11.18 0.57
C THR A 116 -12.80 12.40 -0.32
N GLY A 117 -12.80 12.20 -1.64
CA GLY A 117 -12.71 13.28 -2.61
C GLY A 117 -11.35 13.97 -2.68
N LEU A 118 -10.26 13.34 -2.22
CA LEU A 118 -8.93 13.94 -2.25
C LEU A 118 -8.50 14.22 -3.69
N LYS A 119 -8.17 15.48 -3.99
CA LYS A 119 -7.56 15.85 -5.27
C LYS A 119 -6.08 15.53 -5.22
N LEU A 120 -5.64 14.68 -6.15
CA LEU A 120 -4.24 14.28 -6.23
C LEU A 120 -3.44 15.38 -6.91
N THR A 121 -2.32 15.75 -6.31
CA THR A 121 -1.44 16.80 -6.83
C THR A 121 0.01 16.33 -6.84
N PRO A 122 0.83 16.87 -7.76
CA PRO A 122 0.48 17.81 -8.82
C PRO A 122 -0.29 17.18 -9.98
N ASN A 123 -0.88 17.99 -10.86
CA ASN A 123 -1.38 17.51 -12.15
C ASN A 123 -0.21 17.17 -13.09
N PRO A 124 -0.36 16.18 -14.00
CA PRO A 124 0.64 15.91 -15.02
C PRO A 124 0.98 17.15 -15.85
N ALA A 125 2.28 17.43 -15.99
CA ALA A 125 2.76 18.57 -16.76
C ALA A 125 2.30 18.49 -18.22
N ASN A 126 1.96 19.64 -18.81
CA ASN A 126 1.49 19.76 -20.20
C ASN A 126 0.27 18.86 -20.54
N ALA A 127 -0.50 18.48 -19.52
CA ALA A 127 -1.78 17.81 -19.69
C ALA A 127 -2.93 18.81 -19.57
N PRO A 128 -4.04 18.60 -20.30
CA PRO A 128 -5.34 19.10 -19.85
C PRO A 128 -5.53 18.68 -18.39
N ALA A 129 -6.14 19.54 -17.56
CA ALA A 129 -6.29 19.28 -16.13
C ALA A 129 -6.89 17.89 -15.90
N TYR A 130 -6.05 16.95 -15.46
CA TYR A 130 -6.49 15.64 -15.00
C TYR A 130 -6.98 15.81 -13.58
N ASN A 131 -8.29 15.85 -13.40
CA ASN A 131 -8.88 16.04 -12.07
C ASN A 131 -8.92 14.72 -11.30
N PHE A 132 -7.74 14.12 -11.05
CA PHE A 132 -7.62 12.88 -10.31
C PHE A 132 -8.21 13.03 -8.91
N THR A 133 -9.15 12.15 -8.57
CA THR A 133 -9.86 12.19 -7.29
C THR A 133 -9.83 10.82 -6.63
N LEU A 134 -9.23 10.74 -5.44
CA LEU A 134 -9.11 9.53 -4.66
C LEU A 134 -10.15 9.49 -3.53
N ASN A 135 -10.77 8.33 -3.38
CA ASN A 135 -11.45 7.91 -2.17
C ASN A 135 -10.76 6.63 -1.69
N PHE A 136 -10.43 6.56 -0.41
CA PHE A 136 -9.79 5.40 0.18
C PHE A 136 -10.24 5.22 1.63
N SER A 137 -10.46 3.98 2.02
CA SER A 137 -10.68 3.60 3.41
C SER A 137 -9.81 2.39 3.77
N ALA A 138 -8.89 2.59 4.72
CA ALA A 138 -8.11 1.55 5.36
C ALA A 138 -8.98 0.58 6.16
N VAL A 139 -10.14 1.04 6.65
CA VAL A 139 -11.10 0.20 7.40
C VAL A 139 -11.68 -0.89 6.50
N THR A 140 -12.09 -0.54 5.27
CA THR A 140 -12.67 -1.50 4.33
C THR A 140 -11.64 -2.08 3.35
N GLY A 141 -10.48 -1.44 3.21
CA GLY A 141 -9.49 -1.79 2.20
C GLY A 141 -9.95 -1.46 0.78
N MET A 142 -10.90 -0.55 0.61
CA MET A 142 -11.46 -0.19 -0.69
C MET A 142 -10.94 1.16 -1.16
N MET A 143 -10.67 1.27 -2.45
CA MET A 143 -10.26 2.50 -3.12
C MET A 143 -11.11 2.77 -4.35
N LYS A 144 -11.27 4.05 -4.67
CA LYS A 144 -11.82 4.53 -5.94
C LYS A 144 -11.03 5.73 -6.40
N LEU A 145 -10.44 5.62 -7.59
CA LEU A 145 -9.70 6.69 -8.23
C LEU A 145 -10.36 7.02 -9.57
N THR A 146 -10.82 8.26 -9.69
CA THR A 146 -11.42 8.78 -10.91
C THR A 146 -10.52 9.85 -11.54
N ASP A 147 -10.74 10.16 -12.82
CA ASP A 147 -10.24 11.39 -13.44
C ASP A 147 -11.37 12.18 -14.11
N GLY A 148 -11.13 13.46 -14.33
CA GLY A 148 -11.85 14.26 -15.30
C GLY A 148 -10.86 14.82 -16.30
N HIS A 149 -11.16 14.68 -17.59
CA HIS A 149 -10.34 15.16 -18.69
C HIS A 149 -11.19 15.97 -19.66
N ALA A 150 -10.96 17.29 -19.72
CA ALA A 150 -11.73 18.22 -20.58
C ALA A 150 -13.27 18.08 -20.43
N GLY A 151 -13.75 17.86 -19.20
CA GLY A 151 -15.17 17.69 -18.90
C GLY A 151 -15.71 16.26 -19.08
N GLN A 152 -14.90 15.32 -19.58
CA GLN A 152 -15.26 13.91 -19.70
C GLN A 152 -14.67 13.10 -18.53
N PRO A 153 -15.48 12.30 -17.80
CA PRO A 153 -15.00 11.48 -16.69
C PRO A 153 -14.26 10.23 -17.19
N ASN A 154 -13.26 9.79 -16.43
CA ASN A 154 -12.60 8.47 -16.56
C ASN A 154 -12.07 8.13 -17.96
N THR A 155 -11.60 9.13 -18.71
CA THR A 155 -11.34 8.98 -20.15
C THR A 155 -9.92 8.49 -20.44
N TYR A 156 -8.92 9.05 -19.77
CA TYR A 156 -7.51 8.73 -20.05
C TYR A 156 -6.66 8.55 -18.80
N GLY A 157 -7.20 8.85 -17.62
CA GLY A 157 -6.51 8.67 -16.37
C GLY A 157 -6.18 7.22 -16.09
N THR A 158 -5.01 7.00 -15.50
CA THR A 158 -4.60 5.70 -14.99
C THR A 158 -3.70 5.90 -13.78
N LEU A 159 -3.79 4.96 -12.87
CA LEU A 159 -2.73 4.69 -11.92
C LEU A 159 -1.57 4.02 -12.69
N ARG A 160 -0.37 4.53 -12.49
CA ARG A 160 0.86 4.07 -13.15
C ARG A 160 1.74 3.23 -12.23
N TYR A 161 1.63 3.46 -10.93
CA TYR A 161 2.00 2.49 -9.91
C TYR A 161 1.30 2.80 -8.59
N LEU A 162 1.23 1.78 -7.73
CA LEU A 162 0.88 1.91 -6.32
C LEU A 162 1.63 0.84 -5.54
N THR A 163 2.47 1.27 -4.61
CA THR A 163 3.31 0.40 -3.79
C THR A 163 3.25 0.80 -2.32
N VAL A 164 3.61 -0.12 -1.44
CA VAL A 164 3.68 0.11 0.01
C VAL A 164 5.12 -0.03 0.47
N ARG A 165 5.58 0.87 1.33
CA ARG A 165 6.90 0.85 1.96
C ARG A 165 6.77 0.75 3.47
N ALA A 166 7.73 0.07 4.11
CA ALA A 166 7.93 0.19 5.55
C ALA A 166 8.65 1.52 5.85
N LYS A 167 8.25 2.16 6.95
CA LYS A 167 8.86 3.39 7.48
C LYS A 167 10.09 3.08 8.33
#